data_AF-A0A2V7YU05-F1
#
_entry.id   AF-A0A2V7YU05-F1
#
_cell.length_a   1.000
_cell.length_b   1.000
_cell.length_c   1.000
_cell.angle_alpha   90.00
_cell.angle_beta   90.00
_cell.angle_gamma   90.00
#
_symmetry.space_group_name_H-M   'P 1'
#
loop_
_entity.id
_entity.type
_entity.pdbx_description
1 polymer ?
#
loop_
_entity_poly.entity_id
_entity_poly.type
_entity_poly.pdbx_seq_one_letter_code
_entity_poly.pdbx_strand_id
1 'polypeptide(L)' 'MPEKSIGFVGAGNMAEAMIRGLLRGEVFKPKHVTASGPREERRR' A
#
# COMPACT_ATOMS: atom_id res chain seq x y z
N MET A 1 0.12 15.24 -16.66
CA MET A 1 -0.09 15.10 -15.21
C MET A 1 0.96 14.13 -14.68
N PRO A 2 1.64 14.39 -13.55
CA PRO A 2 2.58 13.42 -12.99
C PRO A 2 1.85 12.11 -12.64
N GLU A 3 2.54 10.97 -12.77
CA GLU A 3 1.99 9.67 -12.34
C GLU A 3 1.66 9.76 -10.84
N LYS A 4 0.39 9.50 -10.46
CA LYS A 4 -0.05 9.57 -9.06
C LYS A 4 0.48 8.35 -8.28
N SER A 5 0.77 8.53 -7.00
CA SER A 5 1.10 7.45 -6.06
C SER A 5 0.12 7.40 -4.90
N ILE A 6 0.06 6.25 -4.23
CA ILE A 6 -0.78 6.02 -3.05
C ILE A 6 0.03 5.33 -1.94
N GLY A 7 -0.13 5.81 -0.71
CA GLY A 7 0.54 5.27 0.47
C GLY A 7 -0.48 4.80 1.51
N PHE A 8 -0.27 3.60 2.04
CA PHE A 8 -1.04 3.04 3.15
C PHE A 8 -0.25 3.18 4.46
N VAL A 9 -0.85 3.81 5.47
CA VAL A 9 -0.32 3.79 6.85
C VAL A 9 -0.91 2.60 7.57
N GLY A 10 -0.09 1.57 7.77
CA GLY A 10 -0.53 0.24 8.16
C GLY A 10 -0.50 -0.73 6.97
N ALA A 11 0.14 -1.88 7.17
CA ALA A 11 0.26 -2.97 6.19
C ALA A 11 -0.42 -4.25 6.70
N GLY A 12 -1.59 -4.11 7.32
CA GLY A 12 -2.41 -5.24 7.81
C GLY A 12 -3.36 -5.78 6.74
N ASN A 13 -4.22 -6.73 7.13
CA ASN A 13 -5.12 -7.45 6.22
C ASN A 13 -5.97 -6.53 5.32
N MET A 14 -6.48 -5.42 5.87
CA MET A 14 -7.29 -4.48 5.09
C MET A 14 -6.47 -3.73 4.04
N ALA A 15 -5.27 -3.27 4.40
CA ALA A 15 -4.37 -2.62 3.45
C ALA A 15 -3.98 -3.58 2.34
N GLU A 16 -3.69 -4.85 2.67
CA GLU A 16 -3.40 -5.88 1.67
C GLU A 16 -4.59 -6.11 0.71
N ALA A 17 -5.81 -6.23 1.24
CA ALA A 17 -7.01 -6.41 0.42
C ALA A 17 -7.22 -5.24 -0.55
N MET A 18 -7.06 -3.99 -0.07
CA MET A 18 -7.16 -2.80 -0.90
C MET A 18 -6.07 -2.75 -1.97
N ILE A 19 -4.80 -2.99 -1.60
CA ILE A 19 -3.68 -3.01 -2.55
C ILE A 19 -3.91 -4.07 -3.63
N ARG A 20 -4.34 -5.28 -3.26
CA ARG A 20 -4.68 -6.34 -4.23
C ARG A 20 -5.77 -5.90 -5.20
N GLY A 21 -6.82 -5.22 -4.71
CA GLY A 21 -7.88 -4.67 -5.56
C GLY A 21 -7.36 -3.63 -6.55
N LEU A 22 -6.56 -2.67 -6.08
CA LEU A 22 -5.99 -1.61 -6.92
C LEU A 22 -5.06 -2.14 -8.00
N LEU A 23 -4.22 -3.13 -7.66
CA LEU A 23 -3.29 -3.74 -8.62
C LEU A 23 -4.03 -4.62 -9.64
N ARG A 24 -5.01 -5.42 -9.21
CA ARG A 24 -5.81 -6.27 -10.12
C ARG A 24 -6.68 -5.44 -11.07
N GLY A 25 -7.19 -4.31 -10.60
CA GLY A 25 -7.94 -3.36 -11.43
C GLY A 25 -7.08 -2.39 -12.22
N GLU A 26 -5.74 -2.57 -12.22
CA GLU A 26 -4.78 -1.73 -12.94
C GLU A 26 -4.88 -0.22 -12.63
N VAL A 27 -5.45 0.15 -11.48
CA VAL A 27 -5.64 1.55 -11.06
C VAL A 27 -4.29 2.20 -10.74
N PHE A 28 -3.35 1.42 -10.19
CA PHE A 28 -1.97 1.82 -9.96
C PHE A 28 -1.00 0.72 -10.40
N LYS A 29 0.18 1.13 -10.90
CA LYS A 29 1.32 0.21 -11.08
C LYS A 29 1.91 -0.13 -9.70
N PRO A 30 2.47 -1.35 -9.50
CA PRO A 30 3.10 -1.72 -8.23
C PRO A 30 4.12 -0.71 -7.70
N LYS A 31 4.94 -0.11 -8.58
CA LYS A 31 5.93 0.92 -8.23
C LYS A 31 5.35 2.22 -7.64
N HIS A 32 4.03 2.43 -7.72
CA HIS A 32 3.36 3.63 -7.21
C HIS A 32 2.55 3.38 -5.93
N VAL A 33 2.62 2.15 -5.39
CA VAL A 33 1.93 1.77 -4.16
C VAL A 33 2.97 1.54 -3.08
N THR A 34 2.84 2.23 -1.95
CA THR A 34 3.66 1.99 -0.76
C THR A 34 2.77 1.65 0.43
N ALA A 35 3.30 0.86 1.37
CA ALA A 35 2.65 0.58 2.63
C ALA A 35 3.69 0.64 3.74
N SER A 36 3.33 1.24 4.87
CA SER A 36 4.17 1.30 6.06
C SER A 36 3.61 0.40 7.16
N GLY A 37 4.49 -0.27 7.90
CA GLY A 37 4.16 -0.97 9.13
C GLY A 37 4.64 -0.21 10.36
N PRO A 38 4.26 -0.65 11.57
CA PRO A 38 4.93 -0.21 12.78
C PRO A 38 6.44 -0.42 12.65
N ARG A 39 7.22 0.52 13.20
CA ARG A 39 8.66 0.32 13.33
C ARG A 39 8.92 -0.96 14.10
N GLU A 40 9.96 -1.67 13.72
CA GLU A 40 10.32 -2.96 14.32
C GLU A 40 10.52 -2.84 15.84
N GLU A 41 11.14 -1.75 16.30
CA GLU A 41 11.30 -1.38 17.72
C GLU A 41 9.98 -1.28 18.52
N ARG A 42 8.83 -1.19 17.85
CA ARG A 42 7.50 -1.07 18.46
C ARG A 42 6.64 -2.33 18.31
N ARG A 43 7.15 -3.38 17.68
CA ARG A 43 6.47 -4.69 17.68
C ARG A 43 6.58 -5.26 19.11
N ARG A 44 5.43 -5.41 19.76
CA ARG A 44 5.30 -6.09 21.05
C ARG A 44 5.09 -7.58 20.84
#